data_AF-A0A9W7NK97-F1
#
_entry.id   AF-A0A9W7NK97-F1
#
_cell.length_a   1.000
_cell.length_b   1.000
_cell.length_c   1.000
_cell.angle_alpha   90.00
_cell.angle_beta   90.00
_cell.angle_gamma   90.00
#
_symmetry.space_group_name_H-M   'P 1'
#
loop_
_entity.id
_entity.type
_entity.pdbx_description
1 polymer ?
#
loop_
_entity_poly.entity_id
_entity_poly.type
_entity_poly.pdbx_seq_one_letter_code
_entity_poly.pdbx_strand_id
1 'polypeptide(L)'
;MPIRAIAGPLAAVLLLLLAAAPARSEPCTAMPSVQRSARLDRNAADGGRLGRQIHAMTPPQGVQAAGTPMFAGPASWDAAWSAMTGFPGQVLCPAGSPPGTQHGKTLAVRVPAMLCNAADGSGRCVQAMPFTSATVTYVFEVVGPPEAPFWILATAYPKP
;
A
#
# COMPACT_ATOMS: atom_id res chain seq x y z
N MET A 1 48.07 30.27 -41.21
CA MET A 1 48.01 29.73 -39.84
C MET A 1 46.54 29.63 -39.43
N PRO A 2 45.97 28.45 -39.18
CA PRO A 2 44.58 28.33 -38.75
C PRO A 2 44.46 28.55 -37.24
N ILE A 3 43.51 29.41 -36.84
CA ILE A 3 43.09 29.63 -35.45
C ILE A 3 42.20 28.44 -35.06
N ARG A 4 42.66 27.62 -34.09
CA ARG A 4 41.86 26.56 -33.47
C ARG A 4 40.86 27.19 -32.50
N ALA A 5 39.56 27.10 -32.82
CA ALA A 5 38.50 27.41 -31.88
C ALA A 5 38.36 26.27 -30.86
N ILE A 6 38.59 26.58 -29.58
CA ILE A 6 38.35 25.67 -28.46
C ILE A 6 36.86 25.80 -28.12
N ALA A 7 36.02 24.93 -28.68
CA ALA A 7 34.61 24.84 -28.32
C ALA A 7 34.51 24.27 -26.89
N GLY A 8 34.22 25.15 -25.93
CA GLY A 8 34.26 24.86 -24.50
C GLY A 8 33.13 23.93 -24.01
N PRO A 9 33.32 23.29 -22.85
CA PRO A 9 32.42 22.27 -22.27
C PRO A 9 31.10 22.84 -21.72
N LEU A 10 30.80 24.12 -21.99
CA LEU A 10 29.63 24.84 -21.45
C LEU A 10 28.29 24.38 -22.04
N ALA A 11 28.28 23.74 -23.21
CA ALA A 11 27.05 23.23 -23.82
C ALA A 11 26.50 21.98 -23.11
N ALA A 12 27.35 21.19 -22.45
CA ALA A 12 26.93 19.95 -21.78
C ALA A 12 26.20 20.19 -20.45
N VAL A 13 26.53 21.28 -19.74
CA VAL A 13 25.95 21.59 -18.42
C VAL A 13 24.50 22.08 -18.55
N LEU A 14 24.15 22.79 -19.63
CA LEU A 14 22.80 23.33 -19.82
C LEU A 14 21.77 22.22 -20.14
N LEU A 15 22.16 21.15 -20.84
CA LEU A 15 21.29 20.02 -21.18
C LEU A 15 20.95 19.12 -19.98
N LEU A 16 21.78 19.09 -18.93
CA LEU A 16 21.54 18.30 -17.72
C LEU A 16 20.52 18.94 -16.77
N LEU A 17 20.28 20.25 -16.88
CA LEU A 17 19.35 20.98 -16.00
C LEU A 17 17.88 20.91 -16.45
N LEU A 18 17.61 20.51 -17.69
CA LEU A 18 16.25 20.45 -18.26
C LEU A 18 15.53 19.10 -18.08
N ALA A 19 16.20 18.07 -17.56
CA ALA A 19 15.65 16.72 -17.44
C ALA A 19 15.08 16.37 -16.05
N ALA A 20 15.15 17.29 -15.09
CA ALA A 20 14.52 17.08 -13.78
C ALA A 20 13.03 17.44 -13.85
N ALA A 21 12.20 16.51 -14.34
CA ALA A 21 10.77 16.61 -14.12
C ALA A 21 10.52 16.70 -12.60
N PRO A 22 9.64 17.59 -12.12
CA PRO A 22 9.36 17.68 -10.69
C PRO A 22 8.91 16.30 -10.20
N ALA A 23 9.51 15.82 -9.11
CA ALA A 23 9.07 14.62 -8.43
C ALA A 23 7.64 14.87 -7.92
N ARG A 24 6.65 14.48 -8.73
CA ARG A 24 5.25 14.61 -8.37
C ARG A 24 4.95 13.52 -7.34
N SER A 25 4.38 13.94 -6.23
CA SER A 25 3.73 13.03 -5.29
C SER A 25 2.24 13.35 -5.34
N GLU A 26 1.42 12.32 -5.48
CA GLU A 26 -0.02 12.46 -5.43
C GLU A 26 -0.56 11.68 -4.23
N PRO A 27 -1.76 12.03 -3.72
CA PRO A 27 -2.40 11.24 -2.68
C PRO A 27 -2.52 9.78 -3.11
N CYS A 28 -1.99 8.84 -2.31
CA CYS A 28 -2.05 7.42 -2.63
C CYS A 28 -3.49 6.96 -2.91
N THR A 29 -4.46 7.46 -2.15
CA THR A 29 -5.88 7.10 -2.27
C THR A 29 -6.55 7.63 -3.55
N ALA A 30 -5.93 8.57 -4.26
CA ALA A 30 -6.39 9.05 -5.56
C ALA A 30 -5.88 8.20 -6.74
N MET A 31 -4.86 7.37 -6.52
CA MET A 31 -4.28 6.53 -7.57
C MET A 31 -5.25 5.39 -7.95
N PRO A 32 -5.57 5.19 -9.24
CA PRO A 32 -6.48 4.12 -9.67
C PRO A 32 -6.02 2.71 -9.28
N SER A 33 -4.71 2.44 -9.29
CA SER A 33 -4.14 1.16 -8.88
C SER A 33 -4.34 0.89 -7.38
N VAL A 34 -4.25 1.92 -6.54
CA VAL A 34 -4.51 1.84 -5.10
C VAL A 34 -5.99 1.59 -4.84
N GLN A 35 -6.89 2.32 -5.52
CA GLN A 35 -8.33 2.11 -5.39
C GLN A 35 -8.76 0.70 -5.82
N ARG A 36 -8.18 0.20 -6.92
CA ARG A 36 -8.45 -1.17 -7.39
C ARG A 36 -7.94 -2.22 -6.40
N SER A 37 -6.71 -2.08 -5.92
CA SER A 37 -6.11 -3.02 -4.96
C SER A 37 -6.73 -2.97 -3.57
N ALA A 38 -7.47 -1.90 -3.22
CA ALA A 38 -8.26 -1.84 -2.00
C ALA A 38 -9.49 -2.78 -1.99
N ARG A 39 -9.90 -3.30 -3.15
CA ARG A 39 -10.98 -4.29 -3.21
C ARG A 39 -10.47 -5.66 -2.79
N LEU A 40 -11.21 -6.33 -1.90
CA LEU A 40 -10.83 -7.65 -1.35
C LEU A 40 -10.64 -8.72 -2.43
N ASP A 41 -11.44 -8.68 -3.50
CA ASP A 41 -11.39 -9.64 -4.61
C ASP A 41 -10.27 -9.35 -5.64
N ARG A 42 -9.65 -8.17 -5.57
CA ARG A 42 -8.57 -7.75 -6.47
C ARG A 42 -7.21 -7.70 -5.80
N ASN A 43 -7.18 -7.44 -4.49
CA ASN A 43 -5.97 -7.13 -3.74
C ASN A 43 -4.83 -8.12 -4.02
N ALA A 44 -5.09 -9.42 -3.93
CA ALA A 44 -4.06 -10.45 -4.14
C ALA A 44 -3.58 -10.53 -5.61
N ALA A 45 -4.49 -10.35 -6.57
CA ALA A 45 -4.14 -10.32 -7.99
C ALA A 45 -3.28 -9.09 -8.35
N ASP A 46 -3.44 -7.99 -7.61
CA ASP A 46 -2.61 -6.78 -7.73
C ASP A 46 -1.32 -6.88 -6.87
N GLY A 47 -1.04 -8.01 -6.20
CA GLY A 47 0.19 -8.24 -5.41
C GLY A 47 0.08 -7.96 -3.90
N GLY A 48 -1.11 -7.67 -3.42
CA GLY A 48 -1.39 -7.43 -2.00
C GLY A 48 -1.64 -8.70 -1.18
N ARG A 49 -1.86 -8.48 0.12
CA ARG A 49 -2.07 -9.49 1.16
C ARG A 49 -3.15 -9.09 2.17
N LEU A 50 -4.05 -8.19 1.80
CA LEU A 50 -5.16 -7.70 2.63
C LEU A 50 -6.07 -8.83 3.12
N GLY A 51 -6.30 -9.87 2.31
CA GLY A 51 -7.13 -11.01 2.70
C GLY A 51 -6.64 -11.74 3.96
N ARG A 52 -5.34 -11.69 4.29
CA ARG A 52 -4.80 -12.23 5.56
C ARG A 52 -5.36 -11.51 6.78
N GLN A 53 -5.82 -10.28 6.60
CA GLN A 53 -6.33 -9.42 7.66
C GLN A 53 -7.86 -9.37 7.67
N ILE A 54 -8.56 -10.27 6.98
CA ILE A 54 -10.01 -10.40 7.04
C ILE A 54 -10.37 -11.74 7.67
N HIS A 55 -11.09 -11.70 8.79
CA HIS A 55 -11.55 -12.91 9.44
C HIS A 55 -12.43 -13.77 8.51
N ALA A 56 -12.27 -15.09 8.60
CA ALA A 56 -12.98 -16.10 7.80
C ALA A 56 -12.72 -16.08 6.28
N MET A 57 -11.89 -15.17 5.77
CA MET A 57 -11.38 -15.27 4.40
C MET A 57 -10.22 -16.26 4.36
N THR A 58 -10.24 -17.18 3.39
CA THR A 58 -9.05 -17.97 3.07
C THR A 58 -8.04 -17.05 2.40
N PRO A 59 -6.86 -16.81 3.00
CA PRO A 59 -5.86 -15.96 2.39
C PRO A 59 -5.35 -16.62 1.10
N PRO A 60 -5.35 -15.92 -0.05
CA PRO A 60 -4.88 -16.50 -1.31
C PRO A 60 -3.39 -16.85 -1.29
N GLN A 61 -2.61 -16.22 -0.41
CA GLN A 61 -1.23 -16.60 -0.09
C GLN A 61 -0.99 -16.38 1.40
N GLY A 62 -0.29 -17.29 2.09
CA GLY A 62 0.14 -17.16 3.48
C GLY A 62 -0.86 -17.64 4.53
N VAL A 63 -0.59 -17.36 5.81
CA VAL A 63 -1.35 -17.86 6.97
C VAL A 63 -1.84 -16.70 7.83
N GLN A 64 -3.06 -16.77 8.35
CA GLN A 64 -3.57 -15.92 9.43
C GLN A 64 -3.01 -16.44 10.75
N ALA A 65 -1.73 -16.16 11.01
CA ALA A 65 -1.02 -16.71 12.17
C ALA A 65 -1.68 -16.33 13.49
N ALA A 66 -1.49 -17.15 14.53
CA ALA A 66 -1.86 -16.79 15.89
C ALA A 66 -1.25 -15.42 16.27
N GLY A 67 -2.05 -14.57 16.92
CA GLY A 67 -1.71 -13.18 17.23
C GLY A 67 -1.97 -12.18 16.10
N THR A 68 -2.44 -12.61 14.92
CA THR A 68 -2.73 -11.69 13.81
C THR A 68 -4.03 -10.92 14.06
N PRO A 69 -4.02 -9.58 14.15
CA PRO A 69 -5.23 -8.80 14.23
C PRO A 69 -5.86 -8.62 12.85
N MET A 70 -7.16 -8.89 12.76
CA MET A 70 -7.92 -8.92 11.52
C MET A 70 -9.18 -8.06 11.66
N PHE A 71 -9.67 -7.52 10.56
CA PHE A 71 -11.04 -7.01 10.49
C PHE A 71 -12.02 -8.16 10.70
N ALA A 72 -13.14 -7.90 11.38
CA ALA A 72 -14.14 -8.93 11.65
C ALA A 72 -14.82 -9.48 10.39
N GLY A 73 -14.74 -8.74 9.28
CA GLY A 73 -15.21 -9.16 7.97
C GLY A 73 -15.15 -8.00 6.97
N PRO A 74 -15.70 -8.19 5.75
CA PRO A 74 -15.70 -7.19 4.69
C PRO A 74 -16.27 -5.83 5.11
N ALA A 75 -17.38 -5.80 5.84
CA ALA A 75 -18.00 -4.54 6.28
C ALA A 75 -17.09 -3.72 7.22
N SER A 76 -16.29 -4.38 8.07
CA SER A 76 -15.32 -3.69 8.94
C SER A 76 -14.14 -3.14 8.14
N TRP A 77 -13.74 -3.83 7.08
CA TRP A 77 -12.77 -3.31 6.11
C TRP A 77 -13.32 -2.10 5.36
N ASP A 78 -14.55 -2.17 4.83
CA ASP A 78 -15.15 -1.08 4.07
C ASP A 78 -15.27 0.21 4.91
N ALA A 79 -15.66 0.07 6.18
CA ALA A 79 -15.70 1.19 7.13
C ALA A 79 -14.31 1.80 7.38
N ALA A 80 -13.28 0.96 7.53
CA ALA A 80 -11.91 1.42 7.69
C ALA A 80 -11.40 2.14 6.43
N TRP A 81 -11.60 1.55 5.26
CA TRP A 81 -11.21 2.14 3.98
C TRP A 81 -11.92 3.46 3.70
N SER A 82 -13.20 3.57 4.06
CA SER A 82 -13.94 4.84 3.99
C SER A 82 -13.33 5.93 4.88
N ALA A 83 -12.83 5.57 6.07
CA ALA A 83 -12.15 6.53 6.94
C ALA A 83 -10.81 7.01 6.35
N MET A 84 -10.06 6.13 5.69
CA MET A 84 -8.82 6.48 4.98
C MET A 84 -9.06 7.39 3.77
N THR A 85 -10.12 7.11 3.01
CA THR A 85 -10.43 7.87 1.78
C THR A 85 -11.22 9.16 2.04
N GLY A 86 -11.89 9.28 3.20
CA GLY A 86 -12.61 10.49 3.62
C GLY A 86 -11.73 11.72 3.86
N PHE A 87 -10.41 11.55 3.98
CA PHE A 87 -9.44 12.64 4.15
C PHE A 87 -8.30 12.50 3.12
N PRO A 88 -8.50 12.99 1.89
CA PRO A 88 -7.48 12.88 0.85
C PRO A 88 -6.19 13.64 1.23
N GLY A 89 -5.05 13.16 0.74
CA GLY A 89 -3.74 13.79 0.95
C GLY A 89 -3.01 13.41 2.24
N GLN A 90 -3.59 12.54 3.08
CA GLN A 90 -2.95 12.09 4.32
C GLN A 90 -1.74 11.17 4.13
N VAL A 91 -1.60 10.58 2.94
CA VAL A 91 -0.45 9.76 2.50
C VAL A 91 -0.17 10.10 1.05
N LEU A 92 1.08 10.44 0.79
CA LEU A 92 1.57 10.76 -0.55
C LEU A 92 2.38 9.58 -1.07
N CYS A 93 2.16 9.23 -2.34
CA CYS A 93 2.86 8.17 -3.04
C CYS A 93 3.77 8.83 -4.09
N PRO A 94 5.10 8.88 -3.88
CA PRO A 94 6.01 9.50 -4.83
C PRO A 94 6.07 8.72 -6.15
N ALA A 95 6.10 9.44 -7.27
CA ALA A 95 6.40 8.85 -8.57
C ALA A 95 7.87 8.38 -8.62
N GLY A 96 8.13 7.29 -9.35
CA GLY A 96 9.49 6.76 -9.55
C GLY A 96 10.09 6.04 -8.35
N SER A 97 9.30 5.76 -7.30
CA SER A 97 9.73 4.91 -6.19
C SER A 97 10.06 3.49 -6.69
N PRO A 98 11.18 2.88 -6.23
CA PRO A 98 11.56 1.54 -6.66
C PRO A 98 10.58 0.48 -6.11
N PRO A 99 10.42 -0.68 -6.78
CA PRO A 99 9.66 -1.81 -6.25
C PRO A 99 10.06 -2.19 -4.82
N GLY A 100 9.08 -2.51 -3.99
CA GLY A 100 9.26 -2.81 -2.56
C GLY A 100 9.28 -1.58 -1.64
N THR A 101 9.24 -0.35 -2.18
CA THR A 101 9.06 0.86 -1.36
C THR A 101 7.71 0.78 -0.65
N GLN A 102 7.68 1.07 0.66
CA GLN A 102 6.46 1.04 1.47
C GLN A 102 6.19 2.35 2.20
N HIS A 103 4.91 2.70 2.30
CA HIS A 103 4.43 3.81 3.10
C HIS A 103 3.28 3.35 4.00
N GLY A 104 3.44 3.59 5.30
CA GLY A 104 2.46 3.25 6.32
C GLY A 104 1.71 4.49 6.81
N LYS A 105 0.41 4.35 7.04
CA LYS A 105 -0.39 5.36 7.75
C LYS A 105 -1.26 4.70 8.79
N THR A 106 -1.24 5.23 9.99
CA THR A 106 -2.13 4.78 11.07
C THR A 106 -3.14 5.87 11.35
N LEU A 107 -4.43 5.49 11.38
CA LEU A 107 -5.53 6.38 11.72
C LEU A 107 -6.25 5.86 12.96
N ALA A 108 -6.77 6.78 13.77
CA ALA A 108 -7.71 6.44 14.82
C ALA A 108 -9.05 6.06 14.19
N VAL A 109 -9.33 4.75 14.13
CA VAL A 109 -10.48 4.18 13.45
C VAL A 109 -10.99 3.05 14.32
N ARG A 110 -12.27 3.13 14.70
CA ARG A 110 -12.95 2.13 15.52
C ARG A 110 -13.83 1.28 14.63
N VAL A 111 -13.43 0.03 14.41
CA VAL A 111 -14.19 -0.96 13.67
C VAL A 111 -14.17 -2.30 14.42
N PRO A 112 -15.19 -3.16 14.21
CA PRO A 112 -15.14 -4.52 14.71
C PRO A 112 -13.93 -5.27 14.15
N ALA A 113 -13.20 -5.94 15.04
CA ALA A 113 -11.97 -6.64 14.73
C ALA A 113 -11.89 -7.96 15.50
N MET A 114 -10.96 -8.82 15.07
CA MET A 114 -10.75 -10.16 15.60
C MET A 114 -9.26 -10.40 15.76
N LEU A 115 -8.82 -10.89 16.92
CA LEU A 115 -7.46 -11.38 17.13
C LEU A 115 -7.45 -12.88 16.84
N CYS A 116 -6.67 -13.32 15.85
CA CYS A 116 -6.58 -14.75 15.56
C CYS A 116 -5.83 -15.48 16.68
N ASN A 117 -6.38 -16.57 17.18
CA ASN A 117 -5.74 -17.44 18.17
C ASN A 117 -5.22 -18.72 17.53
N ALA A 118 -5.93 -19.27 16.54
CA ALA A 118 -5.50 -20.45 15.81
C ALA A 118 -6.02 -20.47 14.37
N ALA A 119 -5.19 -20.97 13.46
CA ALA A 119 -5.53 -21.20 12.06
C ALA A 119 -5.66 -22.70 11.76
N ASP A 120 -6.48 -23.04 10.76
CA ASP A 120 -6.55 -24.40 10.20
C ASP A 120 -5.36 -24.71 9.28
N GLY A 121 -5.29 -25.93 8.76
CA GLY A 121 -4.22 -26.38 7.84
C GLY A 121 -4.19 -25.63 6.50
N SER A 122 -5.23 -24.86 6.16
CA SER A 122 -5.26 -23.97 5.00
C SER A 122 -4.81 -22.54 5.32
N GLY A 123 -4.44 -22.29 6.58
CA GLY A 123 -3.99 -20.99 7.06
C GLY A 123 -5.12 -19.99 7.32
N ARG A 124 -6.39 -20.42 7.30
CA ARG A 124 -7.54 -19.60 7.66
C ARG A 124 -7.74 -19.63 9.17
N CYS A 125 -7.97 -18.46 9.76
CA CYS A 125 -8.25 -18.36 11.18
C CYS A 125 -9.59 -19.04 11.50
N VAL A 126 -9.57 -20.00 12.44
CA VAL A 126 -10.75 -20.75 12.88
C VAL A 126 -11.11 -20.49 14.34
N GLN A 127 -10.18 -19.93 15.11
CA GLN A 127 -10.43 -19.47 16.47
C GLN A 127 -9.94 -18.04 16.60
N ALA A 128 -10.82 -17.13 16.99
CA ALA A 128 -10.47 -15.73 17.15
C ALA A 128 -11.25 -15.07 18.30
N MET A 129 -10.65 -14.04 18.89
CA MET A 129 -11.26 -13.24 19.95
C MET A 129 -11.70 -11.87 19.41
N PRO A 130 -12.95 -11.43 19.64
CA PRO A 130 -13.40 -10.14 19.18
C PRO A 130 -12.76 -8.99 19.97
N PHE A 131 -12.49 -7.88 19.29
CA PHE A 131 -12.16 -6.59 19.90
C PHE A 131 -12.67 -5.44 19.02
N THR A 132 -12.65 -4.21 19.56
CA THR A 132 -12.85 -2.99 18.76
C THR A 132 -11.50 -2.34 18.56
N SER A 133 -11.14 -2.02 17.32
CA SER A 133 -9.87 -1.34 17.07
C SER A 133 -9.82 0.05 17.69
N ALA A 134 -8.66 0.46 18.22
CA ALA A 134 -8.37 1.87 18.44
C ALA A 134 -7.82 2.51 17.17
N THR A 135 -7.02 1.76 16.41
CA THR A 135 -6.38 2.25 15.19
C THR A 135 -6.42 1.24 14.06
N VAL A 136 -6.25 1.73 12.83
CA VAL A 136 -6.00 0.90 11.65
C VAL A 136 -4.73 1.41 10.97
N THR A 137 -3.80 0.50 10.69
CA THR A 137 -2.61 0.79 9.87
C THR A 137 -2.85 0.33 8.44
N TYR A 138 -2.69 1.25 7.49
CA TYR A 138 -2.72 1.01 6.04
C TYR A 138 -1.28 1.01 5.51
N VAL A 139 -0.95 0.04 4.67
CA VAL A 139 0.38 -0.08 4.07
C VAL A 139 0.23 -0.06 2.56
N PHE A 140 0.81 0.97 1.95
CA PHE A 140 0.95 1.11 0.51
C PHE A 140 2.33 0.58 0.10
N GLU A 141 2.40 -0.09 -1.04
CA GLU A 141 3.64 -0.68 -1.54
C GLU A 141 3.76 -0.46 -3.04
N VAL A 142 4.97 -0.23 -3.52
CA VAL A 142 5.28 -0.26 -4.95
C VAL A 142 5.51 -1.70 -5.39
N VAL A 143 4.75 -2.14 -6.39
CA VAL A 143 4.87 -3.46 -7.01
C VAL A 143 5.00 -3.33 -8.53
N GLY A 144 5.11 -4.48 -9.19
CA GLY A 144 5.32 -4.54 -10.64
C GLY A 144 6.80 -4.54 -11.02
N PRO A 145 7.10 -4.64 -12.32
CA PRO A 145 8.46 -4.74 -12.80
C PRO A 145 9.18 -3.37 -12.71
N PRO A 146 10.53 -3.33 -12.63
CA PRO A 146 11.29 -2.10 -12.43
C PRO A 146 11.05 -1.00 -13.47
N GLU A 147 10.68 -1.38 -14.70
CA GLU A 147 10.38 -0.47 -15.82
C GLU A 147 8.98 0.16 -15.75
N ALA A 148 8.06 -0.43 -14.99
CA ALA A 148 6.69 0.05 -14.84
C ALA A 148 6.15 -0.20 -13.41
N PRO A 149 6.81 0.35 -12.37
CA PRO A 149 6.35 0.20 -11.00
C PRO A 149 5.05 0.97 -10.77
N PHE A 150 4.16 0.42 -9.95
CA PHE A 150 2.94 1.10 -9.55
C PHE A 150 2.62 0.85 -8.07
N TRP A 151 1.96 1.83 -7.45
CA TRP A 151 1.53 1.75 -6.06
C TRP A 151 0.24 0.93 -5.91
N ILE A 152 0.17 0.13 -4.86
CA ILE A 152 -1.03 -0.58 -4.40
C ILE A 152 -1.28 -0.33 -2.93
N LEU A 153 -2.51 -0.59 -2.46
CA LEU A 153 -2.71 -0.93 -1.05
C LEU A 153 -2.27 -2.39 -0.85
N ALA A 154 -1.09 -2.59 -0.27
CA ALA A 154 -0.58 -3.94 -0.03
C ALA A 154 -1.35 -4.66 1.07
N THR A 155 -1.63 -3.99 2.19
CA THR A 155 -2.39 -4.55 3.29
C THR A 155 -2.92 -3.46 4.20
N ALA A 156 -3.84 -3.81 5.09
CA ALA A 156 -4.27 -2.98 6.20
C ALA A 156 -4.65 -3.89 7.36
N TYR A 157 -4.45 -3.43 8.59
CA TYR A 157 -4.76 -4.24 9.77
C TYR A 157 -5.20 -3.37 10.95
N PRO A 158 -6.24 -3.79 11.69
CA PRO A 158 -6.66 -3.13 12.91
C PRO A 158 -5.69 -3.40 14.06
N LYS A 159 -5.66 -2.52 15.06
CA LYS A 159 -4.96 -2.72 16.33
C LYS A 159 -5.86 -2.33 17.51
N PRO A 160 -5.76 -3.02 18.65
CA PRO A 160 -6.41 -2.61 19.89
C PRO A 160 -6.06 -1.19 20.31
#